data_AF-A0A2D6FZU5-F1
#
_entry.id   AF-A0A2D6FZU5-F1
#
_cell.length_a   1.000
_cell.length_b   1.000
_cell.length_c   1.000
_cell.angle_alpha   90.00
_cell.angle_beta   90.00
_cell.angle_gamma   90.00
#
_symmetry.space_group_name_H-M   'P 1'
#
loop_
_entity.id
_entity.type
_entity.pdbx_description
1 polymer ?
#
loop_
_entity_poly.entity_id
_entity_poly.type
_entity_poly.pdbx_seq_one_letter_code
_entity_poly.pdbx_strand_id
1 'polypeptide(L)'
;MSEGKDPRSKQDFETRIHRLRGEQPFSEPNGKPGAASESHRSGLAVATRVGTEMIAALGVGIGIGLVLDRWLETKPWLLILFALLGGAAGILNVFRLVNNLGYSAGYKRPSPGSQTKNGTTDDEPGDRLSG
;
A
#
# COMPACT_ATOMS: atom_id res chain seq x y z
N MET A 1 -33.68 26.59 19.30
CA MET A 1 -32.68 26.12 18.31
C MET A 1 -31.29 26.51 18.78
N SER A 2 -30.55 25.57 19.39
CA SER A 2 -29.08 25.56 19.51
C SER A 2 -28.70 24.36 20.38
N GLU A 3 -28.62 23.18 19.77
CA GLU A 3 -28.09 21.98 20.43
C GLU A 3 -26.56 22.07 20.38
N GLY A 4 -25.95 22.19 21.56
CA GLY A 4 -24.51 22.29 21.74
C GLY A 4 -23.80 21.04 21.22
N LYS A 5 -22.92 21.25 20.24
CA LYS A 5 -22.08 20.22 19.62
C LYS A 5 -20.98 19.80 20.64
N ASP A 6 -21.26 18.79 21.48
CA ASP A 6 -20.30 18.27 22.47
C ASP A 6 -19.02 17.77 21.77
N PRO A 7 -17.84 18.36 22.05
CA PRO A 7 -16.58 18.03 21.40
C PRO A 7 -16.12 16.58 21.65
N ARG A 8 -16.63 15.89 22.69
CA ARG A 8 -16.25 14.52 23.01
C ARG A 8 -16.82 13.49 22.04
N SER A 9 -18.05 13.71 21.57
CA SER A 9 -18.73 12.81 20.63
C SER A 9 -18.00 12.68 19.28
N LYS A 10 -17.40 13.79 18.81
CA LYS A 10 -16.60 13.81 17.60
C LYS A 10 -15.32 13.03 17.77
N GLN A 11 -14.66 13.15 18.93
CA GLN A 11 -13.42 12.43 19.21
C GLN A 11 -13.67 10.93 19.30
N ASP A 12 -14.77 10.49 19.90
CA ASP A 12 -15.13 9.06 19.95
C ASP A 12 -15.47 8.49 18.57
N PHE A 13 -16.17 9.29 17.76
CA PHE A 13 -16.49 8.93 16.38
C PHE A 13 -15.25 8.91 15.50
N GLU A 14 -14.41 9.94 15.57
CA GLU A 14 -13.11 10.01 14.89
C GLU A 14 -12.22 8.87 15.32
N THR A 15 -12.19 8.53 16.61
CA THR A 15 -11.47 7.37 17.14
C THR A 15 -12.00 6.06 16.54
N ARG A 16 -13.31 5.93 16.33
CA ARG A 16 -13.93 4.78 15.66
C ARG A 16 -13.61 4.74 14.16
N ILE A 17 -13.69 5.86 13.46
CA ILE A 17 -13.34 5.96 12.04
C ILE A 17 -11.84 5.72 11.83
N HIS A 18 -10.98 6.18 12.73
CA HIS A 18 -9.53 5.93 12.69
C HIS A 18 -9.18 4.47 12.99
N ARG A 19 -9.87 3.81 13.94
CA ARG A 19 -9.73 2.36 14.17
C ARG A 19 -10.19 1.55 12.96
N LEU A 20 -11.33 1.93 12.36
CA LEU A 20 -11.85 1.26 11.17
C LEU A 20 -11.05 1.59 9.90
N ARG A 21 -10.35 2.73 9.82
CA ARG A 21 -9.48 3.05 8.67
C ARG A 21 -8.07 2.44 8.81
N GLY A 22 -7.62 2.20 10.05
CA GLY A 22 -6.38 1.48 10.35
C GLY A 22 -6.52 -0.04 10.24
N GLU A 23 -7.72 -0.58 10.37
CA GLU A 23 -8.01 -2.03 10.34
C GLU A 23 -9.14 -2.38 9.35
N GLN A 24 -9.01 -1.95 8.10
CA GLN A 24 -9.75 -2.58 7.00
C GLN A 24 -8.73 -3.01 5.94
N PRO A 25 -8.37 -4.30 5.98
CA PRO A 25 -8.79 -5.16 4.91
C PRO A 25 -9.88 -6.08 5.45
N PHE A 26 -11.06 -5.89 4.90
CA PHE A 26 -12.19 -6.80 5.02
C PHE A 26 -11.70 -8.26 4.92
N SER A 27 -11.93 -9.03 6.00
CA SER A 27 -11.80 -10.50 6.17
C SER A 27 -10.76 -10.94 7.22
N GLU A 28 -11.20 -11.07 8.47
CA GLU A 28 -10.73 -12.14 9.35
C GLU A 28 -11.88 -13.14 9.58
N PRO A 29 -11.59 -14.45 9.52
CA PRO A 29 -11.91 -15.27 10.68
C PRO A 29 -10.64 -15.93 11.20
N ASN A 30 -10.20 -15.43 12.36
CA ASN A 30 -9.58 -16.15 13.46
C ASN A 30 -8.63 -17.32 13.12
N GLY A 31 -7.33 -17.05 13.19
CA GLY A 31 -6.28 -18.06 13.21
C GLY A 31 -4.94 -17.40 13.48
N LYS A 32 -4.49 -17.47 14.74
CA LYS A 32 -3.25 -16.90 15.30
C LYS A 32 -2.05 -17.00 14.33
N PRO A 33 -1.41 -15.89 13.93
CA PRO A 33 -0.21 -15.95 13.10
C PRO A 33 1.03 -15.42 13.85
N GLY A 34 1.99 -16.32 14.13
CA GLY A 34 3.36 -15.89 14.43
C GLY A 34 3.98 -15.18 13.23
N ALA A 35 4.95 -14.30 13.48
CA ALA A 35 5.56 -13.32 12.56
C ALA A 35 6.01 -13.83 11.15
N ALA A 36 6.07 -15.14 10.90
CA ALA A 36 6.28 -15.71 9.57
C ALA A 36 5.02 -15.72 8.67
N SER A 37 3.82 -15.65 9.27
CA SER A 37 2.55 -15.62 8.54
C SER A 37 2.16 -14.21 8.09
N GLU A 38 2.71 -13.16 8.68
CA GLU A 38 2.36 -11.78 8.31
C GLU A 38 2.95 -11.39 6.94
N SER A 39 4.19 -11.81 6.67
CA SER A 39 4.85 -11.66 5.36
C SER A 39 4.21 -12.50 4.26
N HIS A 40 3.84 -13.75 4.56
CA HIS A 40 3.09 -14.62 3.62
C HIS A 40 1.68 -14.08 3.35
N ARG A 41 0.98 -13.56 4.36
CA ARG A 41 -0.35 -12.93 4.19
C ARG A 41 -0.26 -11.66 3.31
N SER A 42 0.79 -10.84 3.49
CA SER A 42 1.01 -9.66 2.66
C SER A 42 1.28 -10.01 1.19
N GLY A 43 2.14 -11.00 0.93
CA GLY A 43 2.42 -11.46 -0.44
C GLY A 43 1.20 -12.04 -1.14
N LEU A 44 0.39 -12.85 -0.43
CA LEU A 44 -0.86 -13.42 -0.96
C LEU A 44 -1.93 -12.35 -1.21
N ALA A 45 -2.07 -11.36 -0.31
CA ALA A 45 -3.01 -10.25 -0.49
C ALA A 45 -2.64 -9.39 -1.72
N VAL A 46 -1.35 -9.13 -1.93
CA VAL A 46 -0.88 -8.41 -3.12
C VAL A 46 -1.09 -9.23 -4.39
N ALA A 47 -0.75 -10.53 -4.36
CA ALA A 47 -0.91 -11.41 -5.52
C ALA A 47 -2.38 -11.57 -5.95
N THR A 48 -3.29 -11.76 -4.99
CA THR A 48 -4.73 -11.88 -5.26
C THR A 48 -5.32 -10.59 -5.82
N ARG A 49 -4.91 -9.43 -5.29
CA ARG A 49 -5.30 -8.13 -5.86
C ARG A 49 -4.80 -7.96 -7.30
N VAL A 50 -3.52 -8.21 -7.54
CA VAL A 50 -2.91 -8.11 -8.88
C VAL A 50 -3.61 -9.06 -9.86
N GLY A 51 -3.86 -10.31 -9.45
CA GLY A 51 -4.55 -11.30 -10.27
C GLY A 51 -5.99 -10.90 -10.59
N THR A 52 -6.75 -10.40 -9.61
CA THR A 52 -8.13 -9.96 -9.81
C THR A 52 -8.21 -8.72 -10.69
N GLU A 53 -7.31 -7.75 -10.54
CA GLU A 53 -7.23 -6.58 -11.40
C GLU A 53 -6.95 -6.98 -12.87
N MET A 54 -6.07 -7.96 -13.10
CA MET A 54 -5.78 -8.47 -14.45
C MET A 54 -6.99 -9.20 -15.05
N ILE A 55 -7.62 -10.12 -14.32
CA ILE A 55 -8.81 -10.84 -14.81
C ILE A 55 -9.96 -9.87 -15.07
N ALA A 56 -10.15 -8.86 -14.22
CA ALA A 56 -11.19 -7.84 -14.41
C ALA A 56 -10.94 -7.00 -15.66
N ALA A 57 -9.72 -6.49 -15.87
CA ALA A 57 -9.38 -5.71 -17.06
C ALA A 57 -9.57 -6.52 -18.35
N LEU A 58 -9.12 -7.78 -18.35
CA LEU A 58 -9.31 -8.68 -19.49
C LEU A 58 -10.79 -9.00 -19.72
N GLY A 59 -11.55 -9.29 -18.67
CA GLY A 59 -12.99 -9.56 -18.74
C GLY A 59 -13.78 -8.37 -19.29
N VAL A 60 -13.43 -7.14 -18.88
CA VAL A 60 -14.03 -5.91 -19.43
C VAL A 60 -13.67 -5.74 -20.91
N GLY A 61 -12.41 -5.93 -21.29
CA GLY A 61 -11.98 -5.86 -22.70
C GLY A 61 -12.72 -6.87 -23.59
N ILE A 62 -12.80 -8.13 -23.16
CA ILE A 62 -13.53 -9.18 -23.88
C ILE A 62 -15.04 -8.85 -23.93
N GLY A 63 -15.63 -8.41 -22.82
CA GLY A 63 -17.05 -8.05 -22.77
C GLY A 63 -17.39 -6.93 -23.75
N ILE A 64 -16.60 -5.85 -23.76
CA ILE A 64 -16.76 -4.73 -24.70
C ILE A 64 -16.54 -5.22 -26.13
N GLY A 65 -15.46 -5.98 -26.38
CA GLY A 65 -15.14 -6.51 -27.70
C GLY A 65 -16.25 -7.39 -28.28
N LEU A 66 -16.87 -8.25 -27.46
CA LEU A 66 -18.00 -9.10 -27.87
C LEU A 66 -19.27 -8.30 -28.19
N VAL A 67 -19.57 -7.28 -27.40
CA VAL A 67 -20.73 -6.40 -27.66
C VAL A 67 -20.51 -5.64 -28.96
N LEU A 68 -19.30 -5.10 -29.16
CA LEU A 68 -18.95 -4.35 -30.38
C LEU A 68 -18.94 -5.23 -31.63
N ASP A 69 -18.34 -6.41 -31.56
CA ASP A 69 -18.32 -7.34 -32.70
C ASP A 69 -19.74 -7.78 -33.10
N ARG A 70 -20.65 -7.95 -32.12
CA ARG A 70 -22.06 -8.25 -32.40
C ARG A 70 -22.82 -7.07 -33.00
N TRP A 71 -22.48 -5.86 -32.62
CA TRP A 71 -23.19 -4.66 -33.07
C TRP A 71 -22.75 -4.21 -34.46
N LEU A 72 -21.48 -4.43 -34.81
CA LEU A 72 -20.91 -4.08 -36.11
C LEU A 72 -20.90 -5.26 -37.10
N GLU A 73 -21.42 -6.44 -36.71
CA GLU A 73 -21.31 -7.71 -37.46
C GLU A 73 -19.87 -8.01 -37.93
N THR A 74 -18.87 -7.46 -37.23
CA THR A 74 -17.48 -7.66 -37.57
C THR A 74 -17.04 -9.05 -37.17
N LYS A 75 -16.22 -9.67 -38.02
CA LYS A 75 -15.38 -10.83 -37.64
C LYS A 75 -14.63 -10.50 -36.34
N PRO A 76 -14.16 -11.49 -35.53
CA PRO A 76 -13.68 -11.30 -34.15
C PRO A 76 -12.37 -10.50 -34.01
N TRP A 77 -12.29 -9.37 -34.69
CA TRP A 77 -11.18 -8.44 -34.81
C TRP A 77 -11.24 -7.41 -33.68
N LEU A 78 -12.43 -6.89 -33.35
CA LEU A 78 -12.55 -5.96 -32.21
C LEU A 78 -12.34 -6.70 -30.91
N LEU A 79 -12.81 -7.95 -30.77
CA LEU A 79 -12.48 -8.77 -29.62
C LEU A 79 -10.97 -8.93 -29.44
N ILE A 80 -10.21 -9.27 -30.49
CA ILE A 80 -8.74 -9.39 -30.41
C ILE A 80 -8.11 -8.06 -30.00
N LEU A 81 -8.53 -6.96 -30.62
CA LEU A 81 -8.00 -5.62 -30.32
C LEU A 81 -8.29 -5.22 -28.86
N PHE A 82 -9.53 -5.39 -28.39
CA PHE A 82 -9.92 -5.05 -27.03
C PHE A 82 -9.38 -6.02 -25.98
N ALA A 83 -9.14 -7.28 -26.32
CA ALA A 83 -8.44 -8.22 -25.45
C ALA A 83 -6.98 -7.80 -25.26
N LEU A 84 -6.29 -7.42 -26.34
CA LEU A 84 -4.94 -6.86 -26.26
C LEU A 84 -4.91 -5.56 -25.46
N LEU A 85 -5.87 -4.66 -25.70
CA LEU A 85 -5.94 -3.37 -25.01
C LEU A 85 -6.28 -3.55 -23.52
N GLY A 86 -7.21 -4.45 -23.19
CA GLY A 86 -7.55 -4.80 -21.81
C GLY A 86 -6.37 -5.46 -21.08
N GLY A 87 -5.66 -6.37 -21.75
CA GLY A 87 -4.42 -6.96 -21.23
C GLY A 87 -3.33 -5.91 -21.00
N ALA A 88 -3.10 -5.02 -21.97
CA ALA A 88 -2.15 -3.92 -21.82
C ALA A 88 -2.52 -2.99 -20.66
N ALA A 89 -3.79 -2.62 -20.54
CA ALA A 89 -4.31 -1.79 -19.44
C ALA A 89 -4.13 -2.48 -18.08
N GLY A 90 -4.39 -3.78 -17.98
CA GLY A 90 -4.15 -4.56 -16.77
C GLY A 90 -2.66 -4.59 -16.38
N ILE A 91 -1.77 -4.84 -17.35
CA ILE A 91 -0.31 -4.82 -17.14
C ILE A 91 0.16 -3.43 -16.67
N LEU A 92 -0.34 -2.36 -17.30
CA LEU A 92 -0.07 -0.97 -16.92
C LEU A 92 -0.51 -0.67 -15.48
N ASN A 93 -1.65 -1.21 -15.04
CA ASN A 93 -2.14 -1.02 -13.66
C ASN A 93 -1.22 -1.71 -12.64
N VAL A 94 -0.74 -2.91 -12.95
CA VAL A 94 0.20 -3.66 -12.11
C VAL A 94 1.55 -2.95 -12.04
N PHE A 95 2.09 -2.51 -13.17
CA PHE A 95 3.32 -1.73 -13.18
C PHE A 95 3.19 -0.44 -12.36
N ARG A 96 2.05 0.24 -12.43
CA ARG A 96 1.78 1.42 -11.60
C ARG A 96 1.78 1.09 -10.11
N LEU A 97 1.18 -0.03 -9.71
CA LEU A 97 1.19 -0.51 -8.33
C LEU A 97 2.62 -0.81 -7.85
N VAL A 98 3.36 -1.60 -8.62
CA VAL A 98 4.74 -1.99 -8.29
C VAL A 98 5.67 -0.79 -8.23
N ASN A 99 5.58 0.13 -9.20
CA ASN A 99 6.36 1.37 -9.18
C ASN A 99 6.02 2.22 -7.96
N ASN A 100 4.75 2.36 -7.59
CA ASN A 100 4.36 3.13 -6.41
C ASN A 100 4.93 2.55 -5.10
N LEU A 101 5.06 1.22 -5.01
CA LEU A 101 5.76 0.57 -3.90
C LEU A 101 7.28 0.77 -3.97
N GLY A 102 7.89 0.66 -5.16
CA GLY A 102 9.34 0.80 -5.36
C GLY A 102 9.87 2.23 -5.15
N TYR A 103 9.12 3.24 -5.57
CA TYR A 103 9.49 4.65 -5.35
C TYR A 103 9.34 5.09 -3.89
N SER A 104 8.51 4.40 -3.09
CA SER A 104 8.31 4.72 -1.67
C SER A 104 9.22 3.92 -0.72
N ALA A 105 9.73 2.76 -1.14
CA ALA A 105 10.65 1.94 -0.33
C ALA A 105 12.15 2.33 -0.48
N GLY A 106 12.50 3.15 -1.48
CA GLY A 106 13.89 3.50 -1.81
C GLY A 106 14.47 4.73 -1.10
N TYR A 107 13.65 5.56 -0.42
CA TYR A 107 14.16 6.75 0.27
C TYR A 107 14.26 6.51 1.78
N LYS A 108 15.25 5.69 2.19
CA LYS A 108 15.82 5.85 3.52
C LYS A 108 16.56 7.19 3.51
N ARG A 109 15.87 8.27 3.89
CA ARG A 109 16.51 9.55 4.17
C ARG A 109 17.63 9.25 5.17
N PRO A 110 18.91 9.52 4.87
CA PRO A 110 19.92 9.51 5.90
C PRO A 110 19.47 10.56 6.91
N SER A 111 19.15 10.16 8.14
CA SER A 111 18.86 11.11 9.21
C SER A 111 20.10 11.98 9.42
N PRO A 112 20.06 13.30 9.11
CA PRO A 112 21.17 14.18 9.43
C PRO A 112 21.03 14.53 10.92
N GLY A 113 21.62 13.71 11.79
CA GLY A 113 21.41 13.89 13.23
C GLY A 113 22.25 13.05 14.18
N SER A 114 23.11 12.13 13.73
CA SER A 114 24.07 11.47 14.61
C SER A 114 25.44 12.17 14.54
N GLN A 115 25.46 13.47 14.81
CA GLN A 115 26.65 14.19 15.27
C GLN A 115 26.41 14.61 16.73
N THR A 116 26.41 13.64 17.63
CA THR A 116 26.69 13.93 19.05
C THR A 116 28.14 13.56 19.29
N LYS A 117 28.97 14.57 19.06
CA LYS A 117 30.30 14.79 19.61
C LYS A 117 30.67 13.80 20.73
N ASN A 118 31.59 12.88 20.45
CA ASN A 118 32.46 12.33 21.49
C ASN A 118 33.84 12.96 21.28
N GLY A 119 34.00 14.11 21.89
CA GLY A 119 35.20 14.93 21.84
C GLY A 119 35.16 15.95 22.97
N THR A 120 35.87 15.60 24.05
CA THR A 120 36.51 16.49 25.03
C THR A 120 35.67 17.03 26.18
N THR A 121 35.85 16.40 27.35
CA THR A 121 36.10 17.06 28.65
C THR A 121 36.75 15.98 29.52
N ASP A 122 38.08 15.92 29.59
CA ASP A 122 38.90 16.61 30.60
C ASP A 122 38.63 16.06 32.02
N ASP A 123 39.13 14.85 32.29
CA ASP A 123 39.40 14.39 33.66
C ASP A 123 40.82 13.82 33.71
N GLU A 124 41.80 14.68 33.40
CA GLU A 124 43.17 14.56 33.90
C GLU A 124 43.30 15.47 35.12
N PRO A 125 43.20 14.94 36.37
CA PRO A 125 43.73 15.65 37.52
C PRO A 125 45.24 15.34 37.60
N GLY A 126 46.02 16.30 37.11
CA GLY A 126 47.47 16.29 37.23
C GLY A 126 47.98 16.17 38.67
N ASP A 127 49.06 15.41 38.80
CA ASP A 127 50.23 15.68 39.63
C ASP A 127 50.02 16.39 40.97
N ARG A 128 50.10 15.64 42.08
CA ARG A 128 50.71 16.13 43.32
C ARG A 128 51.53 15.04 44.03
N LEU A 129 52.84 15.15 43.83
CA LEU A 129 53.89 14.87 44.81
C LEU A 129 53.43 15.17 46.24
N SER A 130 53.55 14.22 47.17
CA SER A 130 53.77 14.45 48.61
C SER A 130 53.98 13.13 49.35
N GLY A 131 55.13 12.99 50.02
CA GLY A 131 55.33 12.10 51.18
C GLY A 131 56.13 10.84 50.92
#